data_AF-A0A8J4XU74-F1
#
_entry.id   AF-A0A8J4XU74-F1
#
_cell.length_a   1.000
_cell.length_b   1.000
_cell.length_c   1.000
_cell.angle_alpha   90.00
_cell.angle_beta   90.00
_cell.angle_gamma   90.00
#
_symmetry.space_group_name_H-M   'P 1'
#
loop_
_entity.id
_entity.type
_entity.pdbx_description
1 polymer ?
#
loop_
_entity_poly.entity_id
_entity_poly.type
_entity_poly.pdbx_seq_one_letter_code
_entity_poly.pdbx_strand_id
1 'polypeptide(L)'
;MFEDNGDMRITKSKSSLKQKLRLEQSSRILPAPETTVIDGCALLWIIRWPRHGTIQNFVNSVLEYIFLKLEHSNVNIIFDRYYEYSTKTATRASRAVQQARTLHKLTPSTALPAQSIALTVTENKKQIISTICEQLQGRGETHKATAKHKLLITGASSISVEIFKGFTIERKDLETPTRRQMLSFLDK
;
A
#
# COMPACT_ATOMS: atom_id res chain seq x y z
N MET A 1 20.40 -1.86 22.22
CA MET A 1 21.17 -0.61 21.99
C MET A 1 22.53 -0.72 22.66
N PHE A 2 22.62 -1.46 23.77
CA PHE A 2 23.85 -1.83 24.42
C PHE A 2 24.08 -3.34 24.29
N GLU A 3 25.33 -3.77 24.38
CA GLU A 3 25.76 -5.16 24.60
C GLU A 3 25.39 -5.60 26.03
N ASP A 4 25.46 -6.90 26.32
CA ASP A 4 25.10 -7.46 27.64
C ASP A 4 26.03 -6.98 28.77
N ASN A 5 27.20 -6.46 28.40
CA ASN A 5 28.15 -5.80 29.30
C ASN A 5 27.87 -4.30 29.51
N GLY A 6 26.81 -3.75 28.89
CA GLY A 6 26.43 -2.34 28.99
C GLY A 6 27.06 -1.42 27.94
N ASP A 7 27.88 -1.91 27.02
CA ASP A 7 28.54 -1.07 26.00
C ASP A 7 27.62 -0.68 24.86
N MET A 8 27.68 0.57 24.39
CA MET A 8 26.82 1.05 23.31
C MET A 8 27.20 0.40 21.96
N ARG A 9 26.26 -0.27 21.31
CA ARG A 9 26.46 -0.87 19.98
C ARG A 9 26.54 0.22 18.90
N ILE A 10 27.76 0.64 18.54
CA ILE A 10 27.99 1.62 17.48
C ILE A 10 27.91 0.92 16.11
N THR A 11 27.00 1.37 15.26
CA THR A 11 26.88 0.88 13.88
C THR A 11 26.66 2.04 12.92
N LYS A 12 27.35 2.01 11.77
CA LYS A 12 27.34 3.08 10.76
C LYS A 12 25.99 3.27 10.05
N SER A 13 25.09 2.29 10.12
CA SER A 13 23.76 2.38 9.49
C SER A 13 22.69 1.63 10.27
N LYS A 14 21.43 2.04 10.09
CA LYS A 14 20.26 1.44 10.72
C LYS A 14 20.04 -0.03 10.30
N SER A 15 20.42 -0.40 9.07
CA SER A 15 20.33 -1.79 8.59
C SER A 15 21.33 -2.69 9.30
N SER A 16 22.58 -2.25 9.44
CA SER A 16 23.62 -2.98 10.18
C SER A 16 23.27 -3.16 11.65
N LEU A 17 22.65 -2.14 12.28
CA LEU A 17 22.17 -2.26 13.65
C LEU A 17 21.07 -3.32 13.79
N LYS A 18 20.07 -3.29 12.91
CA LYS A 18 18.96 -4.25 12.92
C LYS A 18 19.44 -5.68 12.74
N GLN A 19 20.42 -5.89 11.87
CA GLN A 19 21.01 -7.20 11.65
C GLN A 19 21.77 -7.70 12.89
N LYS A 20 22.56 -6.83 13.55
CA LYS A 20 23.24 -7.17 14.82
C LYS A 20 22.30 -7.35 16.01
N LEU A 21 21.10 -6.77 15.96
CA LEU A 21 20.05 -6.93 16.98
C LEU A 21 19.11 -8.09 16.67
N ARG A 22 19.25 -8.75 15.51
CA ARG A 22 18.37 -9.83 15.11
C ARG A 22 18.68 -11.06 15.96
N LEU A 23 17.84 -11.33 16.94
CA LEU A 23 17.75 -12.64 17.58
C LEU A 23 17.30 -13.66 16.53
N GLU A 24 17.85 -14.88 16.57
CA GLU A 24 17.31 -15.99 15.80
C GLU A 24 15.85 -16.20 16.23
N GLN A 25 14.92 -15.82 15.36
CA GLN A 25 13.52 -16.15 15.56
C GLN A 25 13.38 -17.65 15.30
N SER A 26 13.14 -18.40 16.37
CA SER A 26 12.48 -19.70 16.27
C SER A 26 11.31 -19.56 15.29
N SER A 27 11.32 -20.35 14.22
CA SER A 27 10.19 -20.49 13.32
C SER A 27 9.05 -21.06 14.16
N ARG A 28 8.26 -20.19 14.78
CA ARG A 28 7.01 -20.61 15.41
C ARG A 28 6.19 -21.19 14.26
N ILE A 29 5.93 -22.50 14.32
CA ILE A 29 5.00 -23.19 13.44
C ILE A 29 3.60 -22.68 13.81
N LEU A 30 3.34 -21.41 13.47
CA LEU A 30 2.03 -20.83 13.60
C LEU A 30 1.24 -21.24 12.35
N PRO A 31 -0.01 -21.69 12.52
CA PRO A 31 -0.88 -21.93 11.38
C PRO A 31 -0.97 -20.65 10.54
N ALA A 32 -1.14 -20.84 9.23
CA ALA A 32 -1.30 -19.70 8.32
C ALA A 32 -2.44 -18.81 8.81
N PRO A 33 -2.24 -17.48 8.89
CA PRO A 33 -3.26 -16.59 9.40
C PRO A 33 -4.49 -16.62 8.46
N GLU A 34 -5.68 -16.64 9.03
CA GLU A 34 -6.93 -16.59 8.26
C GLU A 34 -7.04 -15.29 7.44
N THR A 35 -6.43 -14.21 7.94
CA THR A 35 -6.43 -12.89 7.29
C THR A 35 -5.01 -12.30 7.22
N THR A 36 -4.63 -11.86 6.03
CA THR A 36 -3.41 -11.10 5.75
C THR A 36 -3.75 -9.62 5.57
N VAL A 37 -3.12 -8.75 6.34
CA VAL A 37 -3.24 -7.29 6.19
C VAL A 37 -2.01 -6.75 5.47
N ILE A 38 -2.22 -6.00 4.39
CA ILE A 38 -1.17 -5.44 3.53
C ILE A 38 -1.23 -3.92 3.60
N ASP A 39 -0.13 -3.29 4.02
CA ASP A 39 0.11 -1.87 3.78
C ASP A 39 0.39 -1.67 2.29
N GLY A 40 -0.63 -1.19 1.57
CA GLY A 40 -0.57 -0.95 0.14
C GLY A 40 0.45 0.11 -0.24
N CYS A 41 0.75 1.07 0.64
CA CYS A 41 1.80 2.08 0.37
C CYS A 41 3.20 1.50 0.47
N ALA A 42 3.45 0.57 1.39
CA ALA A 42 4.69 -0.18 1.47
C ALA A 42 4.81 -1.17 0.29
N LEU A 43 3.70 -1.80 -0.11
CA LEU A 43 3.64 -2.75 -1.23
C LEU A 43 4.25 -2.17 -2.52
N LEU A 44 3.95 -0.90 -2.83
CA LEU A 44 4.47 -0.24 -4.04
C LEU A 44 6.00 -0.15 -4.09
N TRP A 45 6.67 -0.16 -2.95
CA TRP A 45 8.13 -0.10 -2.88
C TRP A 45 8.80 -1.47 -2.94
N ILE A 46 8.10 -2.53 -2.51
CA ILE A 46 8.67 -3.89 -2.44
C ILE A 46 8.42 -4.70 -3.71
N ILE A 47 7.32 -4.46 -4.43
CA ILE A 47 7.08 -5.11 -5.72
C ILE A 47 8.14 -4.63 -6.70
N ARG A 48 8.71 -5.59 -7.43
CA ARG A 48 9.77 -5.33 -8.40
C ARG A 48 9.29 -4.28 -9.39
N TRP A 49 10.00 -3.16 -9.45
CA TRP A 49 9.77 -2.13 -10.45
C TRP A 49 10.37 -2.57 -11.80
N PRO A 50 9.58 -2.78 -12.86
CA PRO A 50 10.10 -3.13 -14.17
C PRO A 50 11.14 -2.12 -14.68
N ARG A 51 12.25 -2.60 -15.24
CA ARG A 51 13.26 -1.73 -15.88
C ARG A 51 12.76 -1.16 -17.21
N HIS A 52 12.00 -1.98 -17.94
CA HIS A 52 11.32 -1.63 -19.18
C HIS A 52 9.88 -2.13 -19.05
N GLY A 53 8.92 -1.31 -19.47
CA GLY A 53 7.51 -1.62 -19.37
C GLY A 53 6.67 -0.37 -19.13
N THR A 54 5.39 -0.61 -18.91
CA THR A 54 4.38 0.41 -18.64
C THR A 54 3.89 0.35 -17.21
N ILE A 55 3.11 1.36 -16.81
CA ILE A 55 2.35 1.35 -15.55
C ILE A 55 1.52 0.07 -15.43
N GLN A 56 0.88 -0.39 -16.52
CA GLN A 56 0.09 -1.62 -16.51
C GLN A 56 0.92 -2.86 -16.13
N ASN A 57 2.17 -2.98 -16.60
CA ASN A 57 3.02 -4.12 -16.24
C ASN A 57 3.32 -4.15 -14.73
N PHE A 58 3.56 -2.97 -14.14
CA PHE A 58 3.75 -2.86 -12.70
C PHE A 58 2.47 -3.17 -11.93
N VAL A 59 1.32 -2.63 -12.37
CA VAL A 59 0.02 -2.91 -11.76
C VAL A 59 -0.29 -4.41 -11.79
N ASN A 60 -0.06 -5.09 -12.91
CA ASN A 60 -0.24 -6.55 -13.01
C ASN A 60 0.61 -7.30 -11.96
N SER A 61 1.86 -6.88 -11.75
CA SER A 61 2.72 -7.50 -10.73
C SER A 61 2.19 -7.32 -9.31
N VAL A 62 1.55 -6.18 -9.04
CA VAL A 62 0.88 -5.91 -7.76
C VAL A 62 -0.37 -6.80 -7.61
N LEU A 63 -1.19 -6.91 -8.65
CA LEU A 63 -2.39 -7.76 -8.66
C LEU A 63 -2.02 -9.23 -8.44
N GLU A 64 -1.03 -9.74 -9.18
CA GLU A 64 -0.53 -11.10 -9.04
C GLU A 64 -0.09 -11.40 -7.61
N TYR A 65 0.66 -10.50 -6.98
CA TYR A 65 1.04 -10.64 -5.57
C TYR A 65 -0.17 -10.74 -4.63
N ILE A 66 -1.20 -9.91 -4.85
CA ILE A 66 -2.42 -9.93 -4.05
C ILE A 66 -3.19 -11.24 -4.27
N PHE A 67 -3.30 -11.69 -5.50
CA PHE A 67 -3.98 -12.94 -5.85
C PHE A 67 -3.29 -14.16 -5.23
N LEU A 68 -1.96 -14.21 -5.24
CA LEU A 68 -1.20 -15.24 -4.52
C LEU A 68 -1.49 -15.24 -3.01
N LYS A 69 -1.72 -14.07 -2.38
CA LYS A 69 -2.12 -14.02 -0.97
C LYS A 69 -3.57 -14.47 -0.75
N LEU A 70 -4.46 -14.19 -1.70
CA LEU A 70 -5.85 -14.63 -1.69
C LEU A 70 -6.00 -16.15 -1.89
N GLU A 71 -5.00 -16.87 -2.39
CA GLU A 71 -5.05 -18.34 -2.44
C GLU A 71 -5.02 -18.97 -1.04
N HIS A 72 -4.41 -18.28 -0.07
CA HIS A 72 -4.11 -18.82 1.26
C HIS A 72 -4.90 -18.17 2.40
N SER A 73 -5.38 -16.94 2.24
CA SER A 73 -6.04 -16.18 3.32
C SER A 73 -6.95 -15.07 2.78
N ASN A 74 -7.83 -14.56 3.63
CA ASN A 74 -8.52 -13.29 3.37
C ASN A 74 -7.48 -12.16 3.29
N VAL A 75 -7.65 -11.20 2.39
CA VAL A 75 -6.68 -10.12 2.20
C VAL A 75 -7.34 -8.76 2.47
N ASN A 76 -6.74 -7.98 3.36
CA ASN A 76 -7.11 -6.58 3.59
C ASN A 76 -5.97 -5.69 3.10
N ILE A 77 -6.16 -5.00 1.98
CA ILE A 77 -5.17 -4.04 1.45
C ILE A 77 -5.56 -2.61 1.82
N ILE A 78 -4.63 -1.90 2.45
CA ILE A 78 -4.87 -0.57 3.02
C ILE A 78 -3.92 0.43 2.35
N PHE A 79 -4.47 1.37 1.59
CA PHE A 79 -3.74 2.50 1.03
C PHE A 79 -3.89 3.75 1.90
N ASP A 80 -2.84 4.58 1.93
CA ASP A 80 -2.89 5.89 2.59
C ASP A 80 -4.00 6.75 1.98
N ARG A 81 -4.77 7.41 2.84
CA ARG A 81 -5.62 8.54 2.45
C ARG A 81 -4.80 9.82 2.44
N TYR A 82 -4.76 10.48 1.29
CA TYR A 82 -3.99 11.71 1.10
C TYR A 82 -4.89 12.93 1.32
N TYR A 83 -5.08 13.30 2.59
CA TYR A 83 -5.82 14.51 2.96
C TYR A 83 -4.99 15.77 2.73
N GLU A 84 -5.65 16.81 2.21
CA GLU A 84 -5.11 18.17 2.16
C GLU A 84 -4.84 18.66 3.60
N TYR A 85 -3.72 19.36 3.81
CA TYR A 85 -3.32 19.92 5.12
C TYR A 85 -3.14 18.90 6.27
N SER A 86 -2.79 17.65 5.97
CA SER A 86 -2.28 16.72 6.98
C SER A 86 -0.89 17.13 7.45
N THR A 87 -0.53 16.85 8.71
CA THR A 87 0.86 16.98 9.21
C THR A 87 1.86 16.18 8.36
N LYS A 88 1.40 15.08 7.73
CA LYS A 88 2.20 14.30 6.78
C LYS A 88 2.50 15.08 5.48
N THR A 89 1.66 16.03 5.08
CA THR A 89 1.82 16.80 3.83
C THR A 89 3.09 17.65 3.86
N ALA A 90 3.44 18.26 5.00
CA ALA A 90 4.67 19.04 5.15
C ALA A 90 5.93 18.18 4.92
N THR A 91 5.98 16.97 5.49
CA THR A 91 7.11 16.05 5.29
C THR A 91 7.16 15.43 3.88
N ARG A 92 6.01 15.26 3.21
CA ARG A 92 5.93 14.80 1.82
C ARG A 92 6.42 15.88 0.85
N ALA A 93 6.08 17.14 1.12
CA ALA A 93 6.54 18.26 0.33
C ALA A 93 8.07 18.38 0.34
N SER A 94 8.76 18.17 1.48
CA SER A 94 10.23 18.23 1.51
C SER A 94 10.90 17.14 0.66
N ARG A 95 10.34 15.91 0.65
CA ARG A 95 10.83 14.81 -0.19
C ARG A 95 10.64 15.09 -1.68
N ALA A 96 9.51 15.70 -2.03
CA ALA A 96 9.20 16.09 -3.41
C ALA A 96 9.97 17.34 -3.88
N VAL A 97 10.58 18.11 -2.97
CA VAL A 97 11.44 19.26 -3.33
C VAL A 97 12.86 18.81 -3.69
N GLN A 98 13.33 17.69 -3.13
CA GLN A 98 14.65 17.12 -3.44
C GLN A 98 14.70 16.35 -4.76
N GLN A 99 13.55 16.03 -5.35
CA GLN A 99 13.42 15.32 -6.63
C GLN A 99 12.64 16.22 -7.59
N ALA A 100 12.96 16.20 -8.88
CA ALA A 100 12.25 17.01 -9.88
C ALA A 100 10.74 16.77 -9.76
N ARG A 101 9.97 17.86 -9.60
CA ARG A 101 8.50 17.88 -9.41
C ARG A 101 7.73 17.48 -10.67
N THR A 102 8.22 16.52 -11.45
CA THR A 102 7.57 16.13 -12.69
C THR A 102 6.29 15.38 -12.38
N LEU A 103 5.18 16.12 -12.48
CA LEU A 103 3.83 15.55 -12.51
C LEU A 103 3.68 14.83 -13.84
N HIS A 104 3.58 13.52 -13.77
CA HIS A 104 3.32 12.71 -14.95
C HIS A 104 1.81 12.45 -15.03
N LYS A 105 1.24 12.55 -16.23
CA LYS A 105 -0.07 11.98 -16.52
C LYS A 105 0.12 10.47 -16.69
N LEU A 106 -0.01 9.73 -15.60
CA LEU A 106 0.23 8.28 -15.58
C LEU A 106 -1.04 7.57 -16.02
N THR A 107 -1.01 7.05 -17.24
CA THR A 107 -2.01 6.12 -17.77
C THR A 107 -1.47 4.69 -17.76
N PRO A 108 -2.31 3.66 -17.86
CA PRO A 108 -1.86 2.27 -17.98
C PRO A 108 -0.81 2.03 -19.07
N SER A 109 -0.92 2.73 -20.20
CA SER A 109 0.01 2.64 -21.33
C SER A 109 1.26 3.52 -21.20
N THR A 110 1.33 4.39 -20.20
CA THR A 110 2.48 5.27 -19.99
C THR A 110 3.72 4.44 -19.67
N ALA A 111 4.83 4.76 -20.34
CA ALA A 111 6.13 4.17 -20.03
C ALA A 111 6.47 4.40 -18.56
N LEU A 112 6.90 3.35 -17.88
CA LEU A 112 7.08 3.38 -16.43
C LEU A 112 8.25 4.33 -16.07
N PRO A 113 8.00 5.45 -15.37
CA PRO A 113 9.07 6.33 -14.93
C PRO A 113 9.90 5.65 -13.83
N ALA A 114 11.04 6.24 -13.45
CA ALA A 114 11.83 5.73 -12.34
C ALA A 114 10.98 5.66 -11.05
N GLN A 115 11.12 4.57 -10.28
CA GLN A 115 10.32 4.31 -9.08
C GLN A 115 10.32 5.48 -8.09
N SER A 116 11.49 6.10 -7.88
CA SER A 116 11.65 7.26 -7.01
C SER A 116 10.79 8.44 -7.47
N ILE A 117 10.76 8.73 -8.76
CA ILE A 117 9.95 9.81 -9.35
C ILE A 117 8.45 9.49 -9.24
N ALA A 118 8.09 8.24 -9.53
CA ALA A 118 6.70 7.78 -9.52
C ALA A 118 6.08 7.78 -8.12
N LEU A 119 6.83 7.34 -7.10
CA LEU A 119 6.30 7.07 -5.76
C LEU A 119 6.58 8.19 -4.74
N THR A 120 7.53 9.09 -5.01
CA THR A 120 7.81 10.24 -4.11
C THR A 120 6.86 11.40 -4.34
N VAL A 121 6.47 11.64 -5.60
CA VAL A 121 5.46 12.64 -5.94
C VAL A 121 4.08 12.10 -5.57
N THR A 122 3.42 12.77 -4.63
CA THR A 122 2.14 12.31 -4.06
C THR A 122 1.05 12.12 -5.11
N GLU A 123 0.94 13.01 -6.09
CA GLU A 123 -0.06 12.91 -7.15
C GLU A 123 0.21 11.77 -8.14
N ASN A 124 1.48 11.48 -8.46
CA ASN A 124 1.85 10.32 -9.27
C ASN A 124 1.48 9.03 -8.53
N LYS A 125 1.80 8.95 -7.24
CA LYS A 125 1.46 7.80 -6.40
C LYS A 125 -0.05 7.61 -6.26
N LYS A 126 -0.83 8.69 -6.11
CA LYS A 126 -2.30 8.64 -6.12
C LYS A 126 -2.86 8.05 -7.42
N GLN A 127 -2.33 8.47 -8.58
CA GLN A 127 -2.76 7.92 -9.88
C GLN A 127 -2.52 6.40 -9.95
N ILE A 128 -1.32 5.93 -9.56
CA ILE A 128 -1.00 4.50 -9.52
C ILE A 128 -1.94 3.73 -8.58
N ILE A 129 -2.18 4.25 -7.37
CA ILE A 129 -3.10 3.63 -6.41
C ILE A 129 -4.52 3.57 -6.97
N SER A 130 -4.99 4.63 -7.65
CA SER A 130 -6.30 4.65 -8.30
C SER A 130 -6.42 3.53 -9.32
N THR A 131 -5.44 3.41 -10.22
CA THR A 131 -5.42 2.36 -11.25
C THR A 131 -5.42 0.95 -10.63
N ILE A 132 -4.67 0.72 -9.55
CA ILE A 132 -4.68 -0.56 -8.83
C ILE A 132 -6.07 -0.83 -8.23
N CYS A 133 -6.65 0.14 -7.53
CA CYS A 133 -7.97 0.01 -6.92
C CYS A 133 -9.07 -0.23 -7.95
N GLU A 134 -9.03 0.46 -9.09
CA GLU A 134 -9.97 0.27 -10.21
C GLU A 134 -9.87 -1.14 -10.78
N GLN A 135 -8.65 -1.65 -11.00
CA GLN A 135 -8.46 -2.99 -11.55
C GLN A 135 -8.82 -4.11 -10.56
N LEU A 136 -8.51 -3.93 -9.27
CA LEU A 136 -8.96 -4.86 -8.23
C LEU A 136 -10.48 -4.93 -8.16
N GLN A 137 -11.18 -3.81 -8.34
CA GLN A 137 -12.65 -3.77 -8.38
C GLN A 137 -13.25 -4.28 -9.69
N GLY A 138 -12.43 -4.47 -10.73
CA GLY A 138 -12.85 -4.99 -12.03
C GLY A 138 -13.50 -6.36 -11.94
N ARG A 139 -14.54 -6.57 -12.76
CA ARG A 139 -15.19 -7.88 -12.95
C ARG A 139 -14.29 -8.74 -13.83
N GLY A 140 -13.81 -9.86 -13.30
CA GLY A 140 -12.89 -10.75 -14.03
C GLY A 140 -12.03 -11.58 -13.09
N GLU A 141 -10.71 -11.40 -13.19
CA GLU A 141 -9.72 -12.18 -12.43
C GLU A 141 -9.90 -12.03 -10.91
N THR A 142 -10.16 -10.81 -10.41
CA THR A 142 -10.39 -10.58 -8.98
C THR A 142 -11.58 -11.37 -8.45
N HIS A 143 -12.65 -11.50 -9.25
CA HIS A 143 -13.84 -12.25 -8.84
C HIS A 143 -13.55 -13.76 -8.79
N LYS A 144 -12.70 -14.27 -9.70
CA LYS A 144 -12.21 -15.65 -9.66
C LYS A 144 -11.29 -15.88 -8.45
N ALA A 145 -10.35 -14.96 -8.20
CA ALA A 145 -9.40 -15.03 -7.10
C ALA A 145 -10.10 -14.97 -5.71
N THR A 146 -11.26 -14.32 -5.63
CA THR A 146 -12.05 -14.19 -4.40
C THR A 146 -13.14 -15.26 -4.24
N ALA A 147 -13.06 -16.37 -4.97
CA ALA A 147 -13.99 -17.48 -4.84
C ALA A 147 -13.92 -18.17 -3.46
N LYS A 148 -12.71 -18.25 -2.89
CA LYS A 148 -12.45 -18.91 -1.60
C LYS A 148 -12.28 -17.91 -0.44
N HIS A 149 -11.54 -16.84 -0.65
CA HIS A 149 -11.21 -15.84 0.37
C HIS A 149 -11.68 -14.45 -0.07
N LYS A 150 -12.00 -13.59 0.91
CA LYS A 150 -12.45 -12.23 0.62
C LYS A 150 -11.28 -11.25 0.46
N LEU A 151 -11.50 -10.24 -0.35
CA LEU A 151 -10.61 -9.10 -0.53
C LEU A 151 -11.30 -7.84 0.00
N LEU A 152 -10.71 -7.18 0.99
CA LEU A 152 -11.12 -5.85 1.44
C LEU A 152 -10.12 -4.80 0.96
N ILE A 153 -10.62 -3.78 0.28
CA ILE A 153 -9.83 -2.69 -0.29
C ILE A 153 -10.19 -1.40 0.44
N THR A 154 -9.21 -0.82 1.11
CA THR A 154 -9.31 0.53 1.70
C THR A 154 -8.44 1.47 0.89
N GLY A 155 -9.08 2.26 0.03
CA GLY A 155 -8.42 3.19 -0.89
C GLY A 155 -8.55 4.66 -0.47
N ALA A 156 -8.55 5.55 -1.47
CA ALA A 156 -8.78 6.98 -1.28
C ALA A 156 -10.23 7.31 -0.89
N SER A 157 -11.20 6.46 -1.25
CA SER A 157 -12.62 6.61 -0.88
C SER A 157 -12.81 6.52 0.64
N SER A 158 -13.83 7.22 1.16
CA SER A 158 -14.25 7.13 2.56
C SER A 158 -14.82 5.76 2.91
N ILE A 159 -15.35 5.05 1.91
CA ILE A 159 -16.00 3.75 2.02
C ILE A 159 -15.05 2.68 1.48
N SER A 160 -14.85 1.62 2.26
CA SER A 160 -14.06 0.46 1.83
C SER A 160 -14.90 -0.47 0.96
N VAL A 161 -14.26 -1.20 0.05
CA VAL A 161 -14.94 -2.15 -0.84
C VAL A 161 -14.50 -3.56 -0.50
N GLU A 162 -15.46 -4.44 -0.26
CA GLU A 162 -15.24 -5.87 -0.06
C GLU A 162 -15.66 -6.65 -1.30
N ILE A 163 -14.83 -7.60 -1.73
CA ILE A 163 -15.11 -8.50 -2.85
C ILE A 163 -15.03 -9.93 -2.34
N PHE A 164 -16.12 -10.67 -2.49
CA PHE A 164 -16.20 -12.06 -2.06
C PHE A 164 -17.19 -12.85 -2.91
N LYS A 165 -16.77 -14.04 -3.39
CA LYS A 165 -17.61 -14.94 -4.21
C LYS A 165 -18.25 -14.24 -5.43
N GLY A 166 -17.53 -13.31 -6.04
CA GLY A 166 -18.02 -12.54 -7.18
C GLY A 166 -19.02 -11.43 -6.86
N PHE A 167 -19.28 -11.16 -5.58
CA PHE A 167 -20.05 -10.00 -5.15
C PHE A 167 -19.12 -8.89 -4.68
N THR A 168 -19.42 -7.67 -5.10
CA THR A 168 -18.77 -6.45 -4.62
C THR A 168 -19.72 -5.74 -3.68
N ILE A 169 -19.27 -5.47 -2.45
CA ILE A 169 -20.05 -4.85 -1.38
C ILE A 169 -19.33 -3.60 -0.90
N GLU A 170 -20.03 -2.48 -0.88
CA GLU A 170 -19.56 -1.28 -0.20
C GLU A 170 -19.76 -1.42 1.31
N ARG A 171 -18.66 -1.39 2.07
CA ARG A 171 -18.65 -1.50 3.53
C ARG A 171 -18.90 -0.13 4.16
N LYS A 172 -20.14 0.35 4.06
CA LYS A 172 -20.58 1.63 4.67
C LYS A 172 -20.45 1.62 6.20
N ASP A 173 -20.52 0.45 6.81
CA ASP A 173 -20.24 0.25 8.23
C ASP A 173 -18.78 0.56 8.61
N LEU A 174 -17.86 0.51 7.64
CA LEU A 174 -16.46 0.90 7.77
C LEU A 174 -16.18 2.30 7.19
N GLU A 175 -17.23 3.09 6.95
CA GLU A 175 -17.06 4.45 6.47
C GLU A 175 -16.28 5.25 7.51
N THR A 176 -15.18 5.83 7.05
CA THR A 176 -14.34 6.69 7.88
C THR A 176 -14.54 8.11 7.40
N PRO A 177 -15.10 9.00 8.24
CA PRO A 177 -15.48 10.34 7.82
C PRO A 177 -14.25 11.11 7.33
N THR A 178 -14.46 11.88 6.27
CA THR A 178 -13.45 12.83 5.81
C THR A 178 -13.30 13.96 6.84
N ARG A 179 -12.12 14.58 6.94
CA ARG A 179 -11.90 15.71 7.84
C ARG A 179 -12.92 16.85 7.63
N ARG A 180 -13.41 17.01 6.40
CA ARG A 180 -14.47 17.97 6.04
C ARG A 180 -15.82 17.63 6.69
N GLN A 181 -16.17 16.35 6.76
CA GLN A 181 -17.34 15.87 7.48
C GLN A 181 -17.15 15.99 9.00
N MET A 182 -15.96 15.68 9.54
CA MET A 182 -15.66 15.86 10.97
C MET A 182 -15.81 17.31 11.43
N LEU A 183 -15.41 18.29 10.62
CA LEU A 183 -15.57 19.71 10.95
C LEU A 183 -17.05 20.12 11.01
N SER A 184 -17.91 19.59 10.13
CA SER A 184 -19.36 19.83 10.19
C SER A 184 -20.07 19.20 11.40
N PHE A 185 -19.41 18.27 12.11
CA PHE A 185 -19.91 17.73 13.39
C PHE A 185 -19.46 18.56 14.60
N LEU A 186 -18.47 19.44 14.43
CA LEU A 186 -17.99 20.35 15.48
C LEU A 186 -18.69 21.71 15.46
N ASP A 187 -19.41 22.02 14.38
CA ASP A 187 -20.23 23.23 14.22
C ASP A 187 -21.70 23.03 14.66
N LYS A 188 -21.98 22.02 15.50
CA LYS A 188 -23.26 21.78 16.17
C LYS A 188 -23.06 21.68 17.67
#